data_AF-A0AAQ4QZN7-F1
#
_entry.id   AF-A0AAQ4QZN7-F1
#
_cell.length_a   1.000
_cell.length_b   1.000
_cell.length_c   1.000
_cell.angle_alpha   90.00
_cell.angle_beta   90.00
_cell.angle_gamma   90.00
#
_symmetry.space_group_name_H-M   'P 1'
#
loop_
_entity.id
_entity.type
_entity.pdbx_description
1 polymer ?
#
loop_
_entity_poly.entity_id
_entity_poly.type
_entity_poly.pdbx_seq_one_letter_code
_entity_poly.pdbx_strand_id
1 'polypeptide(L)'
;MWCSRMALRRIQRVAAVPLTGLTSGALRKMSTLQRVYVTRQIPPEGLRILRESGRVTVDLWDSDDVPVPREELLQRVKGVDGLVCVLTEKIDAELLDAAGPNLKVVSTMSVGFDHLSLQELKKRRIRVGYTPDVLTDSVAELTVALLLTTSRRLIEATHEAKTGGWGTWRTLWLCGHELANSTVGILGLGRIGVAIAERLVPFKVKKFIYADVAPRPELAALIGAEYVSFDQLAERSDFLAVCCALTPETKEICNKSLFSKMKDTSIFINTSRGGVVNQEHLYEALLTGQIAGAGLDVTVPEPLPTDHPLFTLKNCGEWTDSSDSSPQHLRVLSLICPSGLVLVRVAEQERFLYDPWSCLANVISFWLLAPREDQYEVWTWGG
;
A
#
# COMPACT_ATOMS: atom_id res chain seq x y z
N MET A 1 42.91 43.43 -4.23
CA MET A 1 42.88 44.90 -4.44
C MET A 1 41.53 45.39 -3.93
N TRP A 2 41.51 45.88 -2.68
CA TRP A 2 41.24 47.29 -2.35
C TRP A 2 39.76 47.66 -2.49
N CYS A 3 38.97 47.62 -1.41
CA CYS A 3 38.68 48.74 -0.46
C CYS A 3 37.32 49.38 -0.82
N SER A 4 36.39 49.77 0.06
CA SER A 4 36.33 49.81 1.52
C SER A 4 34.90 50.22 1.99
N ARG A 5 34.47 49.64 3.11
CA ARG A 5 33.79 50.22 4.30
C ARG A 5 32.94 51.49 4.15
N MET A 6 31.70 51.45 4.67
CA MET A 6 31.17 52.30 5.77
C MET A 6 29.66 52.04 5.97
N ALA A 7 29.27 51.33 7.04
CA ALA A 7 28.73 51.90 8.30
C ALA A 7 27.19 52.12 8.27
N LEU A 8 26.39 51.21 8.83
CA LEU A 8 25.90 51.28 10.23
C LEU A 8 25.55 52.71 10.68
N ARG A 9 24.30 53.14 10.43
CA ARG A 9 23.50 54.08 11.26
C ARG A 9 22.16 54.41 10.58
N ARG A 10 21.06 53.83 11.08
CA ARG A 10 19.76 54.51 11.36
C ARG A 10 18.72 53.48 11.82
N ILE A 11 18.84 53.08 13.09
CA ILE A 11 17.69 52.76 13.92
C ILE A 11 17.26 54.08 14.54
N GLN A 12 16.03 54.54 14.26
CA GLN A 12 15.07 55.15 15.20
C GLN A 12 13.97 55.95 14.49
N ARG A 13 12.72 55.67 14.91
CA ARG A 13 11.47 56.49 14.87
C ARG A 13 10.63 56.51 13.58
N VAL A 14 9.54 55.72 13.59
CA VAL A 14 8.15 56.14 13.28
C VAL A 14 7.24 55.29 14.20
N ALA A 15 6.94 55.78 15.39
CA ALA A 15 5.67 56.41 15.79
C ALA A 15 4.56 55.39 16.16
N ALA A 16 4.30 55.31 17.46
CA ALA A 16 3.15 54.63 18.04
C ALA A 16 1.85 55.35 17.65
N VAL A 17 0.84 54.60 17.21
CA VAL A 17 -0.54 55.07 17.02
C VAL A 17 -1.38 54.50 18.17
N PRO A 18 -2.20 55.32 18.86
CA PRO A 18 -3.00 54.84 19.99
C PRO A 18 -4.22 54.04 19.52
N LEU A 19 -4.43 52.89 20.15
CA LEU A 19 -5.62 52.05 20.02
C LEU A 19 -6.82 52.73 20.69
N THR A 20 -7.66 53.40 19.91
CA THR A 20 -9.04 53.69 20.31
C THR A 20 -9.97 53.46 19.12
N GLY A 21 -11.00 52.63 19.34
CA GLY A 21 -12.13 52.49 18.44
C GLY A 21 -12.08 51.30 17.49
N LEU A 22 -12.30 50.08 18.01
CA LEU A 22 -12.94 49.03 17.22
C LEU A 22 -14.01 48.35 18.09
N THR A 23 -15.21 48.37 17.54
CA THR A 23 -16.47 47.91 18.10
C THR A 23 -16.46 46.40 18.41
N SER A 24 -17.28 46.02 19.37
CA SER A 24 -17.39 44.73 20.06
C SER A 24 -17.87 43.53 19.21
N GLY A 25 -17.44 43.41 17.95
CA GLY A 25 -17.92 42.38 17.01
C GLY A 25 -16.90 41.32 16.58
N ALA A 26 -15.65 41.36 17.06
CA ALA A 26 -14.57 40.50 16.54
C ALA A 26 -13.72 39.81 17.63
N LEU A 27 -14.33 39.41 18.75
CA LEU A 27 -13.72 38.43 19.65
C LEU A 27 -14.00 37.00 19.13
N ARG A 28 -13.23 36.57 18.12
CA ARG A 28 -12.92 35.15 17.94
C ARG A 28 -11.41 35.01 17.86
N LYS A 29 -10.73 35.12 19.01
CA LYS A 29 -9.28 34.89 19.13
C LYS A 29 -8.96 34.25 20.46
N MET A 30 -9.30 32.97 20.56
CA MET A 30 -8.46 31.98 21.24
C MET A 30 -8.13 30.95 20.16
N SER A 31 -6.87 30.91 19.75
CA SER A 31 -6.36 30.00 18.72
C SER A 31 -6.42 28.57 19.23
N THR A 32 -7.55 27.88 19.01
CA THR A 32 -7.65 26.44 19.25
C THR A 32 -6.86 25.73 18.16
N LEU A 33 -5.77 25.06 18.56
CA LEU A 33 -5.00 24.18 17.69
C LEU A 33 -5.96 23.22 16.98
N GLN A 34 -5.71 22.96 15.69
CA GLN A 34 -6.55 22.06 14.91
C GLN A 34 -6.37 20.63 15.42
N ARG A 35 -7.46 19.89 15.61
CA ARG A 35 -7.36 18.52 16.14
C ARG A 35 -7.16 17.54 14.99
N VAL A 36 -6.08 16.75 15.06
CA VAL A 36 -5.79 15.67 14.13
C VAL A 36 -5.88 14.35 14.87
N TYR A 37 -6.68 13.42 14.37
CA TYR A 37 -6.73 12.06 14.89
C TYR A 37 -5.89 11.13 14.01
N VAL A 38 -5.06 10.30 14.62
CA VAL A 38 -4.22 9.30 13.97
C VAL A 38 -4.67 7.92 14.45
N THR A 39 -5.16 7.08 13.54
CA THR A 39 -5.79 5.78 13.86
C THR A 39 -4.81 4.67 14.19
N ARG A 40 -3.49 4.92 14.09
CA ARG A 40 -2.46 3.91 14.30
C ARG A 40 -1.17 4.54 14.82
N GLN A 41 -0.34 3.74 15.48
CA GLN A 41 1.06 4.10 15.63
C GLN A 41 1.71 4.24 14.24
N ILE A 42 2.20 5.44 13.93
CA ILE A 42 2.92 5.73 12.68
C ILE A 42 4.40 5.97 12.98
N PRO A 43 5.30 5.93 11.97
CA PRO A 43 6.72 6.18 12.19
C PRO A 43 6.98 7.48 12.99
N PRO A 44 7.91 7.46 13.96
CA PRO A 44 8.11 8.57 14.90
C PRO A 44 8.37 9.92 14.21
N GLU A 45 9.06 9.87 13.08
CA GLU A 45 9.35 11.04 12.25
C GLU A 45 8.07 11.76 11.80
N GLY A 46 7.03 10.99 11.51
CA GLY A 46 5.77 11.57 11.10
C GLY A 46 5.00 12.26 12.25
N LEU A 47 4.98 11.62 13.42
CA LEU A 47 4.42 12.24 14.63
C LEU A 47 5.21 13.48 15.03
N ARG A 48 6.53 13.47 14.85
CA ARG A 48 7.39 14.61 15.14
C ARG A 48 6.98 15.83 14.33
N ILE A 49 6.83 15.70 13.02
CA ILE A 49 6.47 16.83 12.16
C ILE A 49 5.10 17.42 12.51
N LEU A 50 4.11 16.56 12.80
CA LEU A 50 2.78 17.03 13.24
C LEU A 50 2.88 17.82 14.55
N ARG A 51 3.59 17.29 15.54
CA ARG A 51 3.76 17.93 16.85
C ARG A 51 4.58 19.22 16.79
N GLU A 52 5.65 19.24 16.01
CA GLU A 52 6.56 20.40 15.87
C GLU A 52 5.97 21.53 15.03
N SER A 53 4.89 21.28 14.26
CA SER A 53 4.21 22.33 13.50
C SER A 53 3.65 23.46 14.37
N GLY A 54 3.38 23.19 15.66
CA GLY A 54 2.78 24.13 16.60
C GLY A 54 1.36 24.59 16.25
N ARG A 55 0.71 23.95 15.25
CA ARG A 55 -0.61 24.33 14.73
C ARG A 55 -1.69 23.28 14.99
N VAL A 56 -1.29 22.07 15.35
CA VAL A 56 -2.21 20.94 15.56
C VAL A 56 -2.04 20.32 16.94
N THR A 57 -3.13 19.76 17.46
CA THR A 57 -3.11 18.82 18.58
C THR A 57 -3.35 17.42 18.02
N VAL A 58 -2.45 16.49 18.31
CA VAL A 58 -2.51 15.12 17.83
C VAL A 58 -3.14 14.23 18.90
N ASP A 59 -4.24 13.58 18.53
CA ASP A 59 -4.84 12.46 19.26
C ASP A 59 -4.43 11.17 18.53
N LEU A 60 -3.84 10.23 19.26
CA LEU A 60 -3.21 9.03 18.70
C LEU A 60 -3.85 7.80 19.32
N TRP A 61 -4.24 6.85 18.47
CA TRP A 61 -4.44 5.47 18.88
C TRP A 61 -3.09 4.79 19.09
N ASP A 62 -2.70 4.62 20.35
CA ASP A 62 -1.38 4.09 20.75
C ASP A 62 -1.40 2.55 20.85
N SER A 63 -1.74 1.90 19.73
CA SER A 63 -1.55 0.47 19.52
C SER A 63 -1.19 0.25 18.06
N ASP A 64 -0.28 -0.67 17.81
CA ASP A 64 0.13 -1.09 16.47
C ASP A 64 -0.68 -2.32 16.02
N ASP A 65 -0.87 -3.26 16.94
CA ASP A 65 -1.45 -4.59 16.73
C ASP A 65 -2.98 -4.65 16.76
N VAL A 66 -3.65 -3.68 17.41
CA VAL A 66 -5.11 -3.69 17.57
C VAL A 66 -5.74 -2.56 16.74
N PRO A 67 -6.57 -2.87 15.73
CA PRO A 67 -7.34 -1.86 15.04
C PRO A 67 -8.29 -1.09 15.94
N VAL A 68 -8.44 0.22 15.66
CA VAL A 68 -9.41 1.05 16.40
C VAL A 68 -10.79 0.41 16.23
N PRO A 69 -11.44 -0.03 17.32
CA PRO A 69 -12.78 -0.58 17.22
C PRO A 69 -13.71 0.46 16.59
N ARG A 70 -14.66 0.01 15.77
CA ARG A 70 -15.51 0.92 15.00
C ARG A 70 -16.23 1.95 15.89
N GLU A 71 -16.77 1.51 17.01
CA GLU A 71 -17.46 2.38 17.97
C GLU A 71 -16.52 3.46 18.54
N GLU A 72 -15.31 3.07 18.93
CA GLU A 72 -14.28 3.99 19.44
C GLU A 72 -13.84 4.98 18.36
N LEU A 73 -13.65 4.50 17.13
CA LEU A 73 -13.31 5.34 15.98
C LEU A 73 -14.38 6.42 15.77
N LEU A 74 -15.67 6.05 15.76
CA LEU A 74 -16.79 6.98 15.63
C LEU A 74 -16.88 8.00 16.77
N GLN A 75 -16.44 7.66 17.99
CA GLN A 75 -16.38 8.60 19.10
C GLN A 75 -15.20 9.56 18.96
N ARG A 76 -14.00 9.07 18.61
CA ARG A 76 -12.79 9.88 18.57
C ARG A 76 -12.73 10.86 17.41
N VAL A 77 -13.33 10.52 16.26
CA VAL A 77 -13.36 11.41 15.08
C VAL A 77 -14.25 12.64 15.29
N LYS A 78 -15.11 12.68 16.32
CA LYS A 78 -16.02 13.80 16.56
C LYS A 78 -15.27 15.12 16.70
N GLY A 79 -15.55 16.04 15.77
CA GLY A 79 -15.04 17.41 15.78
C GLY A 79 -13.57 17.55 15.39
N VAL A 80 -12.94 16.50 14.83
CA VAL A 80 -11.55 16.59 14.33
C VAL A 80 -11.49 17.41 13.05
N ASP A 81 -10.39 18.14 12.85
CA ASP A 81 -10.13 18.92 11.63
C ASP A 81 -9.39 18.09 10.57
N GLY A 82 -8.66 17.06 10.99
CA GLY A 82 -7.94 16.15 10.12
C GLY A 82 -7.92 14.72 10.64
N LEU A 83 -7.87 13.76 9.72
CA LEU A 83 -7.77 12.33 10.01
C LEU A 83 -6.57 11.75 9.27
N VAL A 84 -5.70 11.05 9.99
CA VAL A 84 -4.66 10.19 9.42
C VAL A 84 -5.06 8.74 9.67
N CYS A 85 -5.31 7.99 8.60
CA CYS A 85 -5.81 6.62 8.66
C CYS A 85 -4.88 5.63 7.94
N VAL A 86 -5.08 4.34 8.20
CA VAL A 86 -4.45 3.24 7.46
C VAL A 86 -5.52 2.43 6.70
N LEU A 87 -5.09 1.47 5.87
CA LEU A 87 -6.01 0.74 4.99
C LEU A 87 -7.06 -0.13 5.71
N THR A 88 -6.89 -0.38 7.01
CA THR A 88 -7.81 -1.22 7.80
C THR A 88 -9.07 -0.46 8.24
N GLU A 89 -9.03 0.88 8.28
CA GLU A 89 -10.20 1.67 8.68
C GLU A 89 -11.09 2.04 7.48
N LYS A 90 -12.36 1.67 7.54
CA LYS A 90 -13.34 2.06 6.52
C LYS A 90 -13.84 3.50 6.73
N ILE A 91 -13.53 4.39 5.81
CA ILE A 91 -13.94 5.80 5.83
C ILE A 91 -15.18 5.99 4.94
N ASP A 92 -16.35 5.68 5.51
CA ASP A 92 -17.65 5.74 4.84
C ASP A 92 -18.53 6.90 5.37
N ALA A 93 -19.76 6.98 4.87
CA ALA A 93 -20.70 8.06 5.22
C ALA A 93 -20.92 8.19 6.74
N GLU A 94 -21.04 7.06 7.45
CA GLU A 94 -21.26 7.03 8.91
C GLU A 94 -20.10 7.68 9.66
N LEU A 95 -18.85 7.33 9.31
CA LEU A 95 -17.68 7.93 9.95
C LEU A 95 -17.58 9.43 9.63
N LEU A 96 -17.87 9.81 8.38
CA LEU A 96 -17.87 11.21 7.96
C LEU A 96 -18.99 12.03 8.62
N ASP A 97 -20.13 11.42 8.94
CA ASP A 97 -21.21 12.03 9.72
C ASP A 97 -20.80 12.20 11.18
N ALA A 98 -20.19 11.19 11.78
CA ALA A 98 -19.69 11.24 13.14
C ALA A 98 -18.58 12.30 13.31
N ALA A 99 -17.69 12.43 12.31
CA ALA A 99 -16.62 13.44 12.34
C ALA A 99 -17.19 14.87 12.34
N GLY A 100 -18.28 15.09 11.60
CA GLY A 100 -18.97 16.37 11.51
C GLY A 100 -18.29 17.36 10.56
N PRO A 101 -18.76 18.62 10.53
CA PRO A 101 -18.38 19.61 9.50
C PRO A 101 -16.96 20.17 9.65
N ASN A 102 -16.26 19.86 10.74
CA ASN A 102 -14.91 20.37 10.98
C ASN A 102 -13.85 19.64 10.14
N LEU A 103 -14.11 18.38 9.75
CA LEU A 103 -13.16 17.56 9.02
C LEU A 103 -12.89 18.15 7.63
N LYS A 104 -11.63 18.54 7.38
CA LYS A 104 -11.20 19.17 6.12
C LYS A 104 -10.29 18.29 5.28
N VAL A 105 -9.61 17.34 5.92
CA VAL A 105 -8.61 16.49 5.26
C VAL A 105 -8.60 15.09 5.85
N VAL A 106 -8.54 14.09 4.97
CA VAL A 106 -8.27 12.70 5.29
C VAL A 106 -6.98 12.30 4.57
N SER A 107 -5.98 11.82 5.31
CA SER A 107 -4.72 11.31 4.77
C SER A 107 -4.64 9.83 5.06
N THR A 108 -4.51 9.00 4.03
CA THR A 108 -4.28 7.57 4.19
C THR A 108 -2.81 7.24 4.01
N MET A 109 -2.25 6.43 4.90
CA MET A 109 -0.88 5.89 4.77
C MET A 109 -0.91 4.63 3.89
N SER A 110 -1.37 4.80 2.65
CA SER A 110 -1.49 3.73 1.66
C SER A 110 -1.60 4.29 0.24
N VAL A 111 -1.25 3.47 -0.76
CA VAL A 111 -1.52 3.80 -2.18
C VAL A 111 -2.95 3.45 -2.58
N GLY A 112 -3.43 2.27 -2.20
CA GLY A 112 -4.83 1.91 -2.39
C GLY A 112 -5.70 2.73 -1.43
N PHE A 113 -6.82 3.22 -1.94
CA PHE A 113 -7.78 4.08 -1.25
C PHE A 113 -9.21 3.52 -1.35
N ASP A 114 -9.34 2.21 -1.59
CA ASP A 114 -10.62 1.49 -1.70
C ASP A 114 -11.44 1.50 -0.40
N HIS A 115 -10.78 1.68 0.75
CA HIS A 115 -11.39 1.90 2.05
C HIS A 115 -11.98 3.31 2.24
N LEU A 116 -11.75 4.24 1.31
CA LEU A 116 -12.27 5.61 1.35
C LEU A 116 -13.49 5.77 0.42
N SER A 117 -14.61 6.26 0.97
CA SER A 117 -15.75 6.68 0.15
C SER A 117 -15.48 8.01 -0.55
N LEU A 118 -14.82 7.95 -1.71
CA LEU A 118 -14.45 9.13 -2.50
C LEU A 118 -15.67 9.98 -2.89
N GLN A 119 -16.82 9.35 -3.14
CA GLN A 119 -18.06 10.06 -3.47
C GLN A 119 -18.54 10.92 -2.30
N GLU A 120 -18.53 10.37 -1.08
CA GLU A 120 -18.92 11.10 0.13
C GLU A 120 -17.91 12.19 0.50
N LEU A 121 -16.62 11.89 0.42
CA LEU A 121 -15.54 12.86 0.65
C LEU A 121 -15.66 14.04 -0.32
N LYS A 122 -15.91 13.78 -1.61
CA LYS A 122 -16.13 14.81 -2.63
C LYS A 122 -17.37 15.65 -2.34
N LYS A 123 -18.50 15.02 -1.99
CA LYS A 123 -19.76 15.70 -1.64
C LYS A 123 -19.57 16.67 -0.46
N ARG A 124 -18.74 16.29 0.51
CA ARG A 124 -18.43 17.06 1.71
C ARG A 124 -17.25 18.03 1.55
N ARG A 125 -16.64 18.09 0.35
CA ARG A 125 -15.46 18.93 0.04
C ARG A 125 -14.26 18.64 0.96
N ILE A 126 -14.10 17.38 1.37
CA ILE A 126 -12.99 16.91 2.19
C ILE A 126 -11.86 16.50 1.25
N ARG A 127 -10.65 17.02 1.47
CA ARG A 127 -9.49 16.68 0.65
C ARG A 127 -8.89 15.35 1.07
N VAL A 128 -8.33 14.63 0.11
CA VAL A 128 -7.73 13.31 0.32
C VAL A 128 -6.25 13.35 0.01
N GLY A 129 -5.43 12.88 0.94
CA GLY A 129 -4.02 12.59 0.73
C GLY A 129 -3.78 11.08 0.73
N TYR A 130 -2.90 10.61 -0.13
CA TYR A 130 -2.45 9.21 -0.22
C TYR A 130 -0.95 9.18 -0.58
N THR A 131 -0.33 8.01 -0.61
CA THR A 131 1.15 7.89 -0.64
C THR A 131 1.67 7.22 -1.92
N PRO A 132 1.49 7.80 -3.13
CA PRO A 132 2.01 7.24 -4.37
C PRO A 132 3.55 7.19 -4.36
N ASP A 133 4.09 6.35 -5.24
CA ASP A 133 5.51 6.28 -5.63
C ASP A 133 6.45 5.70 -4.57
N VAL A 134 6.35 6.12 -3.31
CA VAL A 134 7.28 5.76 -2.22
C VAL A 134 7.35 4.26 -1.89
N LEU A 135 6.32 3.49 -2.25
CA LEU A 135 6.25 2.05 -2.00
C LEU A 135 6.40 1.19 -3.26
N THR A 136 6.63 1.81 -4.42
CA THR A 136 6.65 1.11 -5.72
C THR A 136 7.71 0.03 -5.75
N ASP A 137 8.95 0.39 -5.39
CA ASP A 137 10.08 -0.53 -5.41
C ASP A 137 9.92 -1.66 -4.39
N SER A 138 9.50 -1.33 -3.18
CA SER A 138 9.30 -2.32 -2.10
C SER A 138 8.21 -3.34 -2.45
N VAL A 139 7.09 -2.91 -3.03
CA VAL A 139 6.02 -3.83 -3.46
C VAL A 139 6.47 -4.65 -4.67
N ALA A 140 7.23 -4.07 -5.59
CA ALA A 140 7.77 -4.81 -6.73
C ALA A 140 8.76 -5.89 -6.27
N GLU A 141 9.65 -5.58 -5.32
CA GLU A 141 10.58 -6.55 -4.71
C GLU A 141 9.85 -7.68 -4.00
N LEU A 142 8.82 -7.35 -3.21
CA LEU A 142 7.98 -8.33 -2.54
C LEU A 142 7.28 -9.25 -3.55
N THR A 143 6.74 -8.68 -4.62
CA THR A 143 6.06 -9.45 -5.68
C THR A 143 7.01 -10.43 -6.36
N VAL A 144 8.25 -10.00 -6.68
CA VAL A 144 9.27 -10.88 -7.25
C VAL A 144 9.72 -11.95 -6.25
N ALA A 145 9.87 -11.60 -4.97
CA ALA A 145 10.21 -12.56 -3.92
C ALA A 145 9.13 -13.63 -3.76
N LEU A 146 7.86 -13.22 -3.74
CA LEU A 146 6.69 -14.11 -3.66
C LEU A 146 6.61 -15.02 -4.89
N LEU A 147 6.84 -14.47 -6.09
CA LEU A 147 6.90 -15.21 -7.34
C LEU A 147 7.99 -16.29 -7.28
N LEU A 148 9.23 -15.93 -6.91
CA LEU A 148 10.36 -16.86 -6.86
C LEU A 148 10.16 -17.93 -5.79
N THR A 149 9.64 -17.55 -4.63
CA THR A 149 9.37 -18.45 -3.51
C THR A 149 8.34 -19.51 -3.91
N THR A 150 7.29 -19.09 -4.62
CA THR A 150 6.22 -19.96 -5.11
C THR A 150 6.74 -20.86 -6.25
N SER A 151 7.35 -20.25 -7.28
CA SER A 151 7.79 -20.98 -8.48
C SER A 151 8.90 -21.99 -8.19
N ARG A 152 9.78 -21.71 -7.21
CA ARG A 152 10.87 -22.59 -6.78
C ARG A 152 10.54 -23.42 -5.54
N ARG A 153 9.29 -23.39 -5.07
CA ARG A 153 8.78 -24.23 -3.98
C ARG A 153 9.61 -24.11 -2.69
N LEU A 154 10.07 -22.90 -2.38
CA LEU A 154 11.01 -22.67 -1.27
C LEU A 154 10.39 -22.93 0.10
N ILE A 155 9.09 -22.69 0.27
CA ILE A 155 8.39 -22.96 1.53
C ILE A 155 8.34 -24.47 1.80
N GLU A 156 7.96 -25.26 0.80
CA GLU A 156 7.97 -26.72 0.89
C GLU A 156 9.38 -27.24 1.15
N ALA A 157 10.39 -26.74 0.42
CA ALA A 157 11.78 -27.13 0.63
C ALA A 157 12.26 -26.83 2.06
N THR A 158 11.90 -25.66 2.60
CA THR A 158 12.23 -25.25 3.97
C THR A 158 11.52 -26.12 5.00
N HIS A 159 10.27 -26.49 4.75
CA HIS A 159 9.52 -27.40 5.61
C HIS A 159 10.20 -28.76 5.68
N GLU A 160 10.46 -29.40 4.54
CA GLU A 160 11.10 -30.73 4.46
C GLU A 160 12.49 -30.73 5.13
N ALA A 161 13.24 -29.64 5.01
CA ALA A 161 14.51 -29.45 5.69
C ALA A 161 14.38 -29.43 7.24
N LYS A 162 13.32 -28.82 7.76
CA LYS A 162 13.09 -28.68 9.21
C LYS A 162 12.45 -29.91 9.84
N THR A 163 11.62 -30.63 9.10
CA THR A 163 10.87 -31.80 9.60
C THR A 163 11.58 -33.13 9.34
N GLY A 164 12.79 -33.10 8.77
CA GLY A 164 13.60 -34.30 8.52
C GLY A 164 13.22 -35.05 7.23
N GLY A 165 12.38 -34.47 6.38
CA GLY A 165 12.09 -34.99 5.03
C GLY A 165 13.25 -34.80 4.05
N TRP A 166 14.22 -33.94 4.39
CA TRP A 166 15.44 -33.75 3.60
C TRP A 166 16.40 -34.95 3.70
N GLY A 167 16.26 -35.85 2.73
CA GLY A 167 17.18 -36.98 2.51
C GLY A 167 18.34 -36.63 1.56
N THR A 168 18.75 -37.61 0.75
CA THR A 168 19.78 -37.40 -0.28
C THR A 168 19.29 -36.48 -1.40
N TRP A 169 20.23 -35.92 -2.17
CA TRP A 169 19.89 -35.19 -3.40
C TRP A 169 19.15 -36.10 -4.38
N ARG A 170 18.02 -35.61 -4.92
CA ARG A 170 17.10 -36.35 -5.80
C ARG A 170 16.83 -35.51 -7.05
N THR A 171 16.98 -36.12 -8.23
CA THR A 171 16.87 -35.45 -9.54
C THR A 171 15.51 -34.82 -9.84
N LEU A 172 14.42 -35.38 -9.30
CA LEU A 172 13.04 -34.98 -9.58
C LEU A 172 12.32 -34.36 -8.37
N TRP A 173 13.02 -34.17 -7.26
CA TRP A 173 12.40 -33.71 -6.02
C TRP A 173 12.40 -32.17 -5.97
N LEU A 174 11.23 -31.59 -5.65
CA LEU A 174 11.03 -30.14 -5.54
C LEU A 174 11.46 -29.35 -6.80
N CYS A 175 11.35 -29.96 -7.98
CA CYS A 175 11.47 -29.24 -9.24
C CYS A 175 10.32 -28.22 -9.34
N GLY A 176 10.67 -26.99 -9.72
CA GLY A 176 9.75 -25.87 -9.87
C GLY A 176 9.75 -25.31 -11.29
N HIS A 177 9.12 -24.16 -11.46
CA HIS A 177 8.99 -23.47 -12.74
C HIS A 177 10.05 -22.38 -12.91
N GLU A 178 10.70 -22.35 -14.07
CA GLU A 178 11.75 -21.37 -14.37
C GLU A 178 11.18 -20.12 -15.05
N LEU A 179 11.73 -18.95 -14.72
CA LEU A 179 11.40 -17.68 -15.38
C LEU A 179 12.05 -17.52 -16.75
N ALA A 180 13.18 -18.16 -16.99
CA ALA A 180 13.88 -18.08 -18.26
C ALA A 180 13.00 -18.60 -19.39
N ASN A 181 12.95 -17.86 -20.49
CA ASN A 181 12.12 -18.14 -21.66
C ASN A 181 10.60 -18.14 -21.42
N SER A 182 10.13 -17.71 -20.24
CA SER A 182 8.70 -17.66 -19.88
C SER A 182 7.99 -16.41 -20.42
N THR A 183 6.66 -16.46 -20.41
CA THR A 183 5.77 -15.32 -20.64
C THR A 183 5.22 -14.83 -19.30
N VAL A 184 5.49 -13.58 -18.95
CA VAL A 184 4.98 -12.94 -17.74
C VAL A 184 3.81 -12.02 -18.12
N GLY A 185 2.66 -12.27 -17.51
CA GLY A 185 1.47 -11.42 -17.61
C GLY A 185 1.32 -10.50 -16.42
N ILE A 186 0.95 -9.25 -16.68
CA ILE A 186 0.69 -8.23 -15.67
C ILE A 186 -0.75 -7.74 -15.82
N LEU A 187 -1.58 -7.96 -14.79
CA LEU A 187 -2.93 -7.40 -14.73
C LEU A 187 -2.88 -6.04 -14.03
N GLY A 188 -3.02 -4.97 -14.81
CA GLY A 188 -2.86 -3.58 -14.37
C GLY A 188 -1.43 -3.08 -14.53
N LEU A 189 -1.12 -2.40 -15.65
CA LEU A 189 0.22 -1.88 -15.94
C LEU A 189 0.39 -0.47 -15.35
N GLY A 190 0.43 -0.41 -14.02
CA GLY A 190 0.80 0.80 -13.28
C GLY A 190 2.30 0.90 -13.05
N ARG A 191 2.70 1.82 -12.15
CA ARG A 191 4.10 2.00 -11.72
C ARG A 191 4.69 0.73 -11.12
N ILE A 192 3.92 0.03 -10.28
CA ILE A 192 4.31 -1.24 -9.66
C ILE A 192 4.49 -2.32 -10.74
N GLY A 193 3.57 -2.43 -11.71
CA GLY A 193 3.68 -3.38 -12.81
C GLY A 193 4.95 -3.18 -13.65
N VAL A 194 5.29 -1.93 -13.98
CA VAL A 194 6.54 -1.59 -14.67
C VAL A 194 7.76 -1.99 -13.83
N ALA A 195 7.80 -1.61 -12.55
CA ALA A 195 8.90 -1.91 -11.64
C ALA A 195 9.11 -3.43 -11.42
N ILE A 196 8.04 -4.23 -11.46
CA ILE A 196 8.11 -5.70 -11.44
C ILE A 196 8.75 -6.21 -12.74
N ALA A 197 8.27 -5.75 -13.90
CA ALA A 197 8.80 -6.19 -15.18
C ALA A 197 10.29 -5.85 -15.33
N GLU A 198 10.72 -4.64 -14.96
CA GLU A 198 12.13 -4.23 -14.96
C GLU A 198 13.02 -5.17 -14.12
N ARG A 199 12.54 -5.61 -12.95
CA ARG A 199 13.24 -6.56 -12.09
C ARG A 199 13.25 -7.99 -12.64
N LEU A 200 12.28 -8.35 -13.49
CA LEU A 200 12.19 -9.67 -14.11
C LEU A 200 12.98 -9.78 -15.42
N VAL A 201 13.34 -8.66 -16.08
CA VAL A 201 14.16 -8.67 -17.31
C VAL A 201 15.46 -9.48 -17.15
N PRO A 202 16.26 -9.32 -16.07
CA PRO A 202 17.49 -10.09 -15.87
C PRO A 202 17.28 -11.61 -15.71
N PHE A 203 16.06 -12.06 -15.41
CA PHE A 203 15.70 -13.48 -15.34
C PHE A 203 15.44 -14.10 -16.71
N LYS A 204 15.72 -13.38 -17.81
CA LYS A 204 15.59 -13.85 -19.20
C LYS A 204 14.15 -14.22 -19.58
N VAL A 205 13.19 -13.46 -19.07
CA VAL A 205 11.79 -13.54 -19.51
C VAL A 205 11.73 -13.31 -21.01
N LYS A 206 11.02 -14.19 -21.74
CA LYS A 206 10.90 -14.10 -23.20
C LYS A 206 9.99 -12.96 -23.62
N LYS A 207 8.89 -12.76 -22.89
CA LYS A 207 7.85 -11.82 -23.27
C LYS A 207 7.08 -11.32 -22.05
N PHE A 208 6.86 -10.01 -22.01
CA PHE A 208 5.90 -9.37 -21.13
C PHE A 208 4.60 -9.11 -21.89
N ILE A 209 3.47 -9.46 -21.28
CA ILE A 209 2.14 -9.13 -21.77
C ILE A 209 1.36 -8.45 -20.64
N TYR A 210 0.42 -7.57 -20.97
CA TYR A 210 -0.40 -6.92 -19.95
C TYR A 210 -1.83 -6.70 -20.41
N ALA A 211 -2.75 -6.69 -19.45
CA ALA A 211 -4.12 -6.22 -19.62
C ALA A 211 -4.38 -5.09 -18.63
N ASP A 212 -5.13 -4.08 -19.09
CA ASP A 212 -5.53 -2.91 -18.31
C ASP A 212 -6.85 -2.38 -18.90
N VAL A 213 -7.49 -1.40 -18.26
CA VAL A 213 -8.73 -0.78 -18.74
C VAL A 213 -8.54 -0.15 -20.12
N ALA A 214 -7.34 0.37 -20.38
CA ALA A 214 -6.94 0.91 -21.68
C ALA A 214 -5.45 0.65 -21.94
N PRO A 215 -5.01 0.60 -23.21
CA PRO A 215 -3.60 0.50 -23.55
C PRO A 215 -2.78 1.65 -22.94
N ARG A 216 -1.59 1.33 -22.42
CA ARG A 216 -0.61 2.28 -21.87
C ARG A 216 0.70 2.20 -22.67
N PRO A 217 0.74 2.73 -23.91
CA PRO A 217 1.88 2.56 -24.81
C PRO A 217 3.19 3.12 -24.24
N GLU A 218 3.14 4.23 -23.50
CA GLU A 218 4.31 4.85 -22.88
C GLU A 218 4.98 3.93 -21.85
N LEU A 219 4.19 3.35 -20.94
CA LEU A 219 4.70 2.41 -19.92
C LEU A 219 5.11 1.07 -20.54
N ALA A 220 4.33 0.58 -21.49
CA ALA A 220 4.61 -0.67 -22.19
C ALA A 220 5.93 -0.62 -22.96
N ALA A 221 6.29 0.54 -23.53
CA ALA A 221 7.54 0.73 -24.25
C ALA A 221 8.78 0.59 -23.35
N LEU A 222 8.69 0.97 -22.07
CA LEU A 222 9.81 0.87 -21.11
C LEU A 222 10.28 -0.57 -20.90
N ILE A 223 9.34 -1.52 -20.99
CA ILE A 223 9.57 -2.94 -20.68
C ILE A 223 9.34 -3.87 -21.88
N GLY A 224 9.05 -3.31 -23.05
CA GLY A 224 8.71 -4.06 -24.26
C GLY A 224 7.48 -4.96 -24.10
N ALA A 225 6.48 -4.53 -23.32
CA ALA A 225 5.28 -5.32 -23.06
C ALA A 225 4.21 -5.17 -24.16
N GLU A 226 3.51 -6.25 -24.46
CA GLU A 226 2.40 -6.26 -25.42
C GLU A 226 1.05 -6.14 -24.69
N TYR A 227 0.21 -5.20 -25.13
CA TYR A 227 -1.18 -5.10 -24.65
C TYR A 227 -2.02 -6.23 -25.24
N VAL A 228 -2.72 -6.96 -24.38
CA VAL A 228 -3.57 -8.10 -24.75
C VAL A 228 -4.94 -8.01 -24.05
N SER A 229 -5.92 -8.78 -24.53
CA SER A 229 -7.18 -8.92 -23.79
C SER A 229 -6.96 -9.69 -22.48
N PHE A 230 -7.89 -9.54 -21.54
CA PHE A 230 -7.87 -10.28 -20.27
C PHE A 230 -7.82 -11.81 -20.47
N ASP A 231 -8.55 -12.32 -21.47
CA ASP A 231 -8.53 -13.74 -21.81
C ASP A 231 -7.18 -14.19 -22.37
N GLN A 232 -6.61 -13.41 -23.29
CA GLN A 232 -5.29 -13.69 -23.83
C GLN A 232 -4.18 -13.60 -22.76
N LEU A 233 -4.36 -12.75 -21.75
CA LEU A 233 -3.47 -12.68 -20.60
C LEU A 233 -3.46 -14.02 -19.85
N ALA A 234 -4.63 -14.55 -19.51
CA ALA A 234 -4.74 -15.83 -18.81
C ALA A 234 -4.17 -17.00 -19.63
N GLU A 235 -4.50 -17.08 -20.93
CA GLU A 235 -4.09 -18.18 -21.81
C GLU A 235 -2.58 -18.23 -22.08
N ARG A 236 -1.94 -17.06 -22.19
CA ARG A 236 -0.54 -16.97 -22.67
C ARG A 236 0.48 -16.92 -21.54
N SER A 237 0.08 -16.51 -20.34
CA SER A 237 0.98 -16.35 -19.20
C SER A 237 1.45 -17.68 -18.60
N ASP A 238 2.75 -17.79 -18.37
CA ASP A 238 3.34 -18.80 -17.47
C ASP A 238 3.38 -18.27 -16.03
N PHE A 239 3.53 -16.96 -15.88
CA PHE A 239 3.42 -16.26 -14.60
C PHE A 239 2.41 -15.12 -14.75
N LEU A 240 1.45 -15.01 -13.85
CA LEU A 240 0.48 -13.92 -13.84
C LEU A 240 0.60 -13.12 -12.54
N ALA A 241 1.04 -11.87 -12.63
CA ALA A 241 1.12 -10.94 -11.51
C ALA A 241 -0.05 -9.95 -11.55
N VAL A 242 -0.80 -9.86 -10.45
CA VAL A 242 -1.94 -8.97 -10.30
C VAL A 242 -1.54 -7.71 -9.54
N CYS A 243 -1.66 -6.57 -10.21
CA CYS A 243 -1.23 -5.25 -9.74
C CYS A 243 -2.31 -4.16 -9.94
N CYS A 244 -3.56 -4.57 -10.20
CA CYS A 244 -4.67 -3.64 -10.44
C CYS A 244 -5.28 -3.12 -9.13
N ALA A 245 -5.91 -1.95 -9.19
CA ALA A 245 -6.66 -1.45 -8.03
C ALA A 245 -7.96 -2.25 -7.84
N LEU A 246 -8.45 -2.35 -6.61
CA LEU A 246 -9.78 -2.90 -6.33
C LEU A 246 -10.85 -1.85 -6.65
N THR A 247 -11.67 -2.14 -7.65
CA THR A 247 -12.82 -1.36 -8.09
C THR A 247 -14.01 -2.30 -8.27
N PRO A 248 -15.24 -1.79 -8.46
CA PRO A 248 -16.38 -2.64 -8.77
C PRO A 248 -16.16 -3.54 -9.99
N GLU A 249 -15.37 -3.09 -10.97
CA GLU A 249 -15.06 -3.82 -12.20
C GLU A 249 -13.96 -4.89 -12.01
N THR A 250 -13.04 -4.68 -11.08
CA THR A 250 -11.95 -5.64 -10.79
C THR A 250 -12.26 -6.57 -9.61
N LYS A 251 -13.37 -6.34 -8.89
CA LYS A 251 -13.82 -7.20 -7.80
C LYS A 251 -14.08 -8.60 -8.32
N GLU A 252 -13.39 -9.59 -7.75
CA GLU A 252 -13.46 -11.00 -8.12
C GLU A 252 -13.29 -11.27 -9.62
N ILE A 253 -12.53 -10.41 -10.31
CA ILE A 253 -12.23 -10.58 -11.73
C ILE A 253 -11.39 -11.84 -11.96
N CYS A 254 -10.52 -12.18 -11.02
CA CYS A 254 -9.79 -13.45 -10.98
C CYS A 254 -10.70 -14.53 -10.36
N ASN A 255 -11.54 -15.11 -11.21
CA ASN A 255 -12.51 -16.14 -10.85
C ASN A 255 -12.27 -17.45 -11.63
N LYS A 256 -13.20 -18.41 -11.49
CA LYS A 256 -13.16 -19.71 -12.17
C LYS A 256 -12.92 -19.63 -13.67
N SER A 257 -13.50 -18.63 -14.35
CA SER A 257 -13.28 -18.46 -15.80
C SER A 257 -11.85 -18.09 -16.12
N LEU A 258 -11.19 -17.26 -15.31
CA LEU A 258 -9.77 -16.93 -15.49
C LEU A 258 -8.92 -18.17 -15.23
N PHE A 259 -9.10 -18.84 -14.10
CA PHE A 259 -8.29 -20.00 -13.73
C PHE A 259 -8.44 -21.16 -14.73
N SER A 260 -9.64 -21.35 -15.32
CA SER A 260 -9.85 -22.37 -16.35
C SER A 260 -9.13 -22.11 -17.68
N LYS A 261 -8.75 -20.85 -17.94
CA LYS A 261 -8.01 -20.44 -19.15
C LYS A 261 -6.50 -20.42 -18.92
N MET A 262 -6.07 -20.42 -17.66
CA MET A 262 -4.64 -20.46 -17.32
C MET A 262 -4.04 -21.83 -17.65
N LYS A 263 -2.71 -21.85 -17.83
CA LYS A 263 -1.97 -23.09 -18.02
C LYS A 263 -1.91 -23.85 -16.70
N ASP A 264 -1.99 -25.18 -16.76
CA ASP A 264 -1.74 -26.08 -15.62
C ASP A 264 -0.38 -25.88 -14.95
N THR A 265 0.60 -25.41 -15.72
CA THR A 265 1.98 -25.06 -15.29
C THR A 265 2.15 -23.62 -14.81
N SER A 266 1.08 -22.82 -14.83
CA SER A 266 1.20 -21.39 -14.52
C SER A 266 1.23 -21.10 -13.03
N ILE A 267 1.90 -20.00 -12.66
CA ILE A 267 1.96 -19.48 -11.29
C ILE A 267 1.22 -18.16 -11.20
N PHE A 268 0.29 -18.06 -10.25
CA PHE A 268 -0.53 -16.88 -10.00
C PHE A 268 -0.01 -16.09 -8.79
N ILE A 269 0.19 -14.78 -8.93
CA ILE A 269 0.72 -13.92 -7.85
C ILE A 269 -0.21 -12.72 -7.66
N ASN A 270 -0.66 -12.49 -6.42
CA ASN A 270 -1.47 -11.32 -6.08
C ASN A 270 -0.83 -10.50 -4.96
N THR A 271 -0.46 -9.26 -5.30
CA THR A 271 0.03 -8.22 -4.37
C THR A 271 -0.82 -6.95 -4.45
N SER A 272 -2.05 -7.07 -4.94
CA SER A 272 -2.98 -5.95 -5.11
C SER A 272 -3.94 -5.79 -3.92
N ARG A 273 -5.11 -6.44 -4.00
CA ARG A 273 -6.10 -6.60 -2.92
C ARG A 273 -6.67 -8.01 -2.97
N GLY A 274 -7.03 -8.56 -1.81
CA GLY A 274 -7.65 -9.88 -1.75
C GLY A 274 -8.96 -9.94 -2.54
N GLY A 275 -9.75 -8.87 -2.49
CA GLY A 275 -11.06 -8.79 -3.17
C GLY A 275 -11.02 -8.81 -4.70
N VAL A 276 -9.84 -8.77 -5.33
CA VAL A 276 -9.68 -8.97 -6.78
C VAL A 276 -9.81 -10.45 -7.15
N VAL A 277 -9.57 -11.34 -6.18
CA VAL A 277 -9.56 -12.79 -6.37
C VAL A 277 -10.74 -13.42 -5.65
N ASN A 278 -11.47 -14.28 -6.36
CA ASN A 278 -12.40 -15.17 -5.70
C ASN A 278 -11.62 -16.34 -5.08
N GLN A 279 -11.45 -16.33 -3.75
CA GLN A 279 -10.61 -17.30 -3.03
C GLN A 279 -11.13 -18.73 -3.10
N GLU A 280 -12.44 -18.94 -3.22
CA GLU A 280 -13.04 -20.27 -3.38
C GLU A 280 -12.65 -20.86 -4.73
N HIS A 281 -12.74 -20.07 -5.80
CA HIS A 281 -12.30 -20.49 -7.13
C HIS A 281 -10.79 -20.71 -7.22
N LEU A 282 -9.99 -19.90 -6.50
CA LEU A 282 -8.55 -20.11 -6.41
C LEU A 282 -8.23 -21.44 -5.70
N TYR A 283 -8.91 -21.70 -4.57
CA TYR A 283 -8.78 -22.97 -3.85
C TYR A 283 -9.12 -24.16 -4.76
N GLU A 284 -10.25 -24.12 -5.48
CA GLU A 284 -10.62 -25.16 -6.44
C GLU A 284 -9.55 -25.35 -7.53
N ALA A 285 -9.03 -24.25 -8.08
CA ALA A 285 -8.02 -24.30 -9.14
C ALA A 285 -6.71 -24.94 -8.66
N LEU A 286 -6.27 -24.61 -7.45
CA LEU A 286 -5.06 -25.19 -6.83
C LEU A 286 -5.26 -26.66 -6.43
N LEU A 287 -6.43 -27.00 -5.86
CA LEU A 287 -6.77 -28.36 -5.45
C LEU A 287 -6.87 -29.31 -6.65
N THR A 288 -7.47 -28.84 -7.76
CA THR A 288 -7.66 -29.62 -8.99
C THR A 288 -6.47 -29.60 -9.94
N GLY A 289 -5.43 -28.80 -9.64
CA GLY A 289 -4.24 -28.67 -10.48
C GLY A 289 -4.47 -27.92 -11.80
N GLN A 290 -5.47 -27.04 -11.86
CA GLN A 290 -5.69 -26.13 -13.00
C GLN A 290 -4.57 -25.10 -13.13
N ILE A 291 -3.89 -24.79 -12.03
CA ILE A 291 -2.67 -23.97 -11.98
C ILE A 291 -1.65 -24.65 -11.07
N ALA A 292 -0.37 -24.38 -11.31
CA ALA A 292 0.71 -25.05 -10.59
C ALA A 292 0.84 -24.55 -9.14
N GLY A 293 0.59 -23.25 -8.92
CA GLY A 293 0.66 -22.66 -7.60
C GLY A 293 0.26 -21.20 -7.55
N ALA A 294 0.07 -20.69 -6.34
CA ALA A 294 -0.26 -19.29 -6.11
C ALA A 294 0.48 -18.69 -4.91
N GLY A 295 0.83 -17.41 -5.03
CA GLY A 295 1.37 -16.60 -3.94
C GLY A 295 0.47 -15.39 -3.71
N LEU A 296 0.01 -15.21 -2.47
CA LEU A 296 -0.86 -14.11 -2.06
C LEU A 296 -0.17 -13.29 -0.96
N ASP A 297 -0.12 -11.98 -1.13
CA ASP A 297 0.24 -11.00 -0.08
C ASP A 297 -1.03 -10.42 0.59
N VAL A 298 -2.18 -10.60 -0.06
CA VAL A 298 -3.47 -9.98 0.28
C VAL A 298 -4.59 -11.01 0.20
N THR A 299 -5.54 -10.94 1.13
CA THR A 299 -6.62 -11.94 1.30
C THR A 299 -7.95 -11.30 1.69
N VAL A 300 -9.01 -12.09 1.81
CA VAL A 300 -10.32 -11.67 2.32
C VAL A 300 -10.84 -12.74 3.29
N PRO A 301 -11.09 -12.41 4.57
CA PRO A 301 -10.73 -11.17 5.26
C PRO A 301 -9.22 -11.09 5.54
N GLU A 302 -8.75 -9.92 6.00
CA GLU A 302 -7.40 -9.74 6.57
C GLU A 302 -7.50 -9.45 8.08
N PRO A 303 -6.91 -10.28 8.95
CA PRO A 303 -6.16 -11.51 8.66
C PRO A 303 -7.05 -12.67 8.21
N LEU A 304 -6.49 -13.58 7.40
CA LEU A 304 -7.19 -14.80 6.99
C LEU A 304 -7.31 -15.76 8.20
N PRO A 305 -8.48 -16.38 8.44
CA PRO A 305 -8.66 -17.33 9.54
C PRO A 305 -7.69 -18.53 9.42
N THR A 306 -7.05 -18.93 10.51
CA THR A 306 -6.02 -20.00 10.50
C THR A 306 -6.55 -21.37 10.08
N ASP A 307 -7.86 -21.58 10.15
CA ASP A 307 -8.57 -22.77 9.69
C ASP A 307 -9.02 -22.69 8.22
N HIS A 308 -8.66 -21.62 7.50
CA HIS A 308 -9.07 -21.42 6.11
C HIS A 308 -8.46 -22.49 5.18
N PRO A 309 -9.24 -23.06 4.23
CA PRO A 309 -8.80 -24.17 3.37
C PRO A 309 -7.52 -23.90 2.56
N LEU A 310 -7.23 -22.64 2.21
CA LEU A 310 -6.00 -22.28 1.51
C LEU A 310 -4.72 -22.68 2.27
N PHE A 311 -4.74 -22.65 3.62
CA PHE A 311 -3.59 -23.07 4.43
C PHE A 311 -3.30 -24.58 4.38
N THR A 312 -4.24 -25.38 3.87
CA THR A 312 -4.06 -26.83 3.73
C THR A 312 -3.30 -27.22 2.44
N LEU A 313 -3.14 -26.28 1.50
CA LEU A 313 -2.56 -26.54 0.19
C LEU A 313 -1.06 -26.28 0.16
N LYS A 314 -0.26 -27.27 -0.26
CA LYS A 314 1.21 -27.15 -0.36
C LYS A 314 1.68 -26.20 -1.48
N ASN A 315 0.84 -26.01 -2.50
CA ASN A 315 1.09 -25.16 -3.66
C ASN A 315 0.49 -23.75 -3.54
N CYS A 316 -0.07 -23.40 -2.37
CA CYS A 316 -0.38 -22.04 -1.98
C CYS A 316 0.71 -21.58 -1.01
N GLY A 317 1.34 -20.43 -1.24
CA GLY A 317 2.51 -19.96 -0.49
C GLY A 317 2.34 -19.71 1.03
N GLU A 318 1.25 -20.15 1.64
CA GLU A 318 0.94 -19.95 3.04
C GLU A 318 0.61 -21.29 3.70
N TRP A 319 1.45 -21.74 4.64
CA TRP A 319 1.25 -23.00 5.36
C TRP A 319 1.42 -22.81 6.87
N THR A 320 0.42 -23.25 7.63
CA THR A 320 0.52 -23.54 9.07
C THR A 320 -0.23 -24.84 9.36
N ASP A 321 0.48 -25.96 9.56
CA ASP A 321 -0.14 -27.15 10.13
C ASP A 321 -0.05 -27.10 11.65
N SER A 322 -1.20 -27.36 12.28
CA SER A 322 -1.40 -27.36 13.72
C SER A 322 -1.36 -28.80 14.20
N SER A 323 -0.15 -29.28 14.49
CA SER A 323 0.02 -30.54 15.23
C SER A 323 1.40 -30.67 15.89
N ASP A 324 1.92 -29.62 16.55
CA ASP A 324 2.60 -29.80 17.84
C ASP A 324 2.87 -28.47 18.55
N SER A 325 2.70 -28.48 19.86
CA SER A 325 2.83 -27.34 20.76
C SER A 325 4.29 -26.89 20.99
N SER A 326 4.65 -25.66 20.59
CA SER A 326 5.61 -24.81 21.32
C SER A 326 5.49 -23.32 20.87
N PRO A 327 5.37 -22.35 21.81
CA PRO A 327 5.16 -20.95 21.47
C PRO A 327 6.50 -20.24 21.31
N GLN A 328 7.27 -20.54 20.25
CA GLN A 328 8.43 -19.74 19.83
C GLN A 328 9.06 -20.33 18.57
N HIS A 329 9.16 -19.51 17.52
CA HIS A 329 9.86 -19.76 16.24
C HIS A 329 9.10 -20.60 15.20
N LEU A 330 8.34 -19.93 14.33
CA LEU A 330 8.19 -20.25 12.89
C LEU A 330 7.27 -19.19 12.24
N ARG A 331 7.81 -18.01 11.89
CA ARG A 331 7.16 -17.09 10.95
C ARG A 331 7.40 -17.63 9.55
N VAL A 332 6.49 -18.47 9.07
CA VAL A 332 6.44 -18.94 7.68
C VAL A 332 5.75 -17.85 6.86
N LEU A 333 6.31 -17.57 5.68
CA LEU A 333 6.08 -16.42 4.80
C LEU A 333 4.64 -16.30 4.25
N SER A 334 3.67 -16.07 5.12
CA SER A 334 2.74 -14.98 4.87
C SER A 334 3.53 -13.72 5.17
N LEU A 335 4.21 -13.17 4.15
CA LEU A 335 4.50 -11.75 4.20
C LEU A 335 3.15 -11.05 4.00
N ILE A 336 2.20 -11.16 4.93
CA ILE A 336 1.32 -10.04 5.19
C ILE A 336 2.29 -8.98 5.71
N CYS A 337 2.90 -8.24 4.79
CA CYS A 337 3.41 -6.93 5.11
C CYS A 337 2.12 -6.14 5.32
N PRO A 338 1.76 -5.77 6.57
CA PRO A 338 0.62 -4.89 6.75
C PRO A 338 1.05 -3.59 6.07
N SER A 339 0.60 -3.37 4.84
CA SER A 339 0.62 -2.07 4.17
C SER A 339 2.02 -1.46 3.99
N GLY A 340 2.83 -1.93 3.04
CA GLY A 340 3.90 -1.10 2.45
C GLY A 340 4.94 -0.50 3.39
N LEU A 341 5.14 -1.08 4.59
CA LEU A 341 6.13 -0.64 5.56
C LEU A 341 7.27 -1.65 5.60
N VAL A 342 8.04 -1.70 4.51
CA VAL A 342 9.29 -2.47 4.50
C VAL A 342 10.34 -1.69 5.28
N LEU A 343 10.45 -1.98 6.58
CA LEU A 343 11.67 -1.72 7.34
C LEU A 343 12.68 -2.83 7.02
N VAL A 344 13.48 -2.66 5.96
CA VAL A 344 14.69 -3.48 5.80
C VAL A 344 15.74 -2.97 6.80
N ARG A 345 15.98 -3.73 7.86
CA ARG A 345 17.13 -3.51 8.75
C ARG A 345 18.35 -4.16 8.10
N VAL A 346 19.03 -3.44 7.21
CA VAL A 346 20.38 -3.82 6.78
C VAL A 346 21.36 -3.35 7.84
N ALA A 347 22.11 -4.29 8.41
CA ALA A 347 23.21 -3.99 9.32
C ALA A 347 24.27 -3.15 8.59
N GLU A 348 24.67 -2.05 9.21
CA GLU A 348 25.88 -1.27 8.93
C GLU A 348 26.17 -0.93 7.45
N GLN A 349 25.46 0.07 6.91
CA GLN A 349 26.09 1.23 6.26
C GLN A 349 25.05 2.27 5.85
N GLU A 350 25.45 3.52 5.99
CA GLU A 350 24.62 4.72 5.93
C GLU A 350 23.87 4.92 4.61
N ARG A 351 22.67 5.50 4.74
CA ARG A 351 21.74 6.06 3.72
C ARG A 351 20.66 5.11 3.19
N PHE A 352 19.48 5.22 3.80
CA PHE A 352 18.21 4.89 3.15
C PHE A 352 17.22 6.04 3.38
N LEU A 353 16.73 6.61 2.28
CA LEU A 353 15.71 7.65 2.23
C LEU A 353 14.34 7.00 2.43
N TYR A 354 13.89 6.88 3.67
CA TYR A 354 12.47 7.10 3.93
C TYR A 354 12.25 8.59 3.66
N ASP A 355 11.25 8.94 2.84
CA ASP A 355 10.80 10.32 2.73
C ASP A 355 9.51 10.50 3.57
N PRO A 356 9.63 10.74 4.88
CA PRO A 356 8.49 11.04 5.76
C PRO A 356 7.73 12.29 5.31
N TRP A 357 8.32 13.10 4.43
CA TRP A 357 7.67 14.28 3.88
C TRP A 357 6.47 13.89 3.03
N SER A 358 6.53 12.85 2.21
CA SER A 358 5.42 12.45 1.31
C SER A 358 4.09 12.16 2.02
N CYS A 359 4.11 11.37 3.10
CA CYS A 359 2.91 10.94 3.86
C CYS A 359 2.21 12.09 4.58
N LEU A 360 2.99 13.06 5.05
CA LEU A 360 2.47 14.16 5.86
C LEU A 360 2.43 15.48 5.12
N ALA A 361 3.10 15.62 3.97
CA ALA A 361 3.07 16.81 3.15
C ALA A 361 1.63 17.20 2.77
N ASN A 362 0.68 16.28 2.67
CA ASN A 362 -0.72 16.63 2.39
C ASN A 362 -1.44 17.29 3.58
N VAL A 363 -1.16 16.82 4.80
CA VAL A 363 -1.66 17.43 6.05
C VAL A 363 -0.90 18.72 6.33
N ILE A 364 0.41 18.71 6.16
CA ILE A 364 1.32 19.81 6.40
C ILE A 364 1.15 20.93 5.37
N SER A 365 1.07 20.67 4.07
CA SER A 365 0.95 21.71 3.04
C SER A 365 -0.37 22.47 3.16
N PHE A 366 -1.44 21.79 3.58
CA PHE A 366 -2.69 22.46 3.91
C PHE A 366 -2.55 23.42 5.09
N TRP A 367 -1.82 23.01 6.12
CA TRP A 367 -1.72 23.79 7.37
C TRP A 367 -0.53 24.75 7.41
N LEU A 368 0.53 24.55 6.61
CA LEU A 368 1.77 25.33 6.59
C LEU A 368 1.89 26.30 5.41
N LEU A 369 1.31 26.04 4.23
CA LEU A 369 1.71 26.73 2.99
C LEU A 369 0.62 27.45 2.17
N ALA A 370 -0.68 27.33 2.46
CA ALA A 370 -1.71 27.94 1.60
C ALA A 370 -2.36 29.22 2.17
N PRO A 371 -2.17 30.40 1.56
CA PRO A 371 -3.14 31.49 1.56
C PRO A 371 -4.11 31.35 0.37
N ARG A 372 -5.41 31.45 0.66
CA ARG A 372 -6.59 31.77 -0.20
C ARG A 372 -6.84 30.97 -1.50
N GLU A 373 -8.06 30.43 -1.51
CA GLU A 373 -9.01 30.22 -2.62
C GLU A 373 -8.66 29.28 -3.79
N ASP A 374 -9.62 28.35 -3.98
CA ASP A 374 -10.17 27.90 -5.26
C ASP A 374 -9.30 27.12 -6.23
N GLN A 375 -8.75 25.96 -5.84
CA GLN A 375 -8.60 24.82 -6.78
C GLN A 375 -8.83 23.46 -6.08
N TYR A 376 -9.75 22.68 -6.65
CA TYR A 376 -10.02 21.29 -6.27
C TYR A 376 -9.13 20.38 -7.12
N GLU A 377 -8.02 19.91 -6.58
CA GLU A 377 -7.18 18.89 -7.22
C GLU A 377 -6.96 17.70 -6.27
N VAL A 378 -6.99 16.50 -6.85
CA VAL A 378 -6.34 15.33 -6.27
C VAL A 378 -4.86 15.58 -6.45
N TRP A 379 -4.16 15.95 -5.39
CA TRP A 379 -2.75 16.30 -5.47
C TRP A 379 -1.93 15.01 -5.58
N THR A 380 -1.33 14.81 -6.75
CA THR A 380 -0.22 13.88 -6.96
C THR A 380 1.04 14.70 -7.15
N TRP A 381 2.06 14.50 -6.32
CA TRP A 381 3.36 15.12 -6.57
C TRP A 381 4.06 14.39 -7.70
N GLY A 382 4.36 15.13 -8.77
CA GLY A 382 5.15 14.71 -9.91
C GLY A 382 5.62 15.97 -10.64
N GLY A 383 6.88 16.35 -10.40
CA GLY A 383 7.53 17.56 -10.91
C GLY A 383 8.81 17.85 -10.15
#